data_AF-A0A428SHX6-F1
#
_entry.id   AF-A0A428SHX6-F1
#
_cell.length_a   1.000
_cell.length_b   1.000
_cell.length_c   1.000
_cell.angle_alpha   90.00
_cell.angle_beta   90.00
_cell.angle_gamma   90.00
#
_symmetry.space_group_name_H-M   'P 1'
#
loop_
_entity.id
_entity.type
_entity.pdbx_description
1 polymer ?
#
loop_
_entity_poly.entity_id
_entity_poly.type
_entity_poly.pdbx_seq_one_letter_code
_entity_poly.pdbx_strand_id
1 'polypeptide(L)'
;MSKAKSDNADLNPVQSRDVVVGQSKELVHDAVFGELSEGGPNYRSLGWVGTTGLMMKTQIGLGVLSIPAVFDVLGIIPGVICLCAIGGITTWSNYIVGVFKLGHPEVYGIDDAGAMMFGRLGRIIFGTAFCCYFTCNSASAMLSVSIGLNAVSKHGACTAIFVFVAACVGFSTSSIRTLARLAWPVWVGLVGIIVSVTAVTIAVGVQDRPADAPREGEWKSDYKLVNSPEISKALSAISALVFSYAGTPAFFPIVSEMRNPKHYGRALFICQGVISACYITVGCVVYYYCGSYVASPALGSAGNTMKIVCYAIALPGLMVTNSIATHLPAKYIFVHALRGTKHLTSNTKTHWATWLGCTFGVSVIAYIIASAVPVFGSLISLVGALFGTLMSFQPMGCMWLYDNWSKDKAERNLSWTLMF
;
A
#
# COMPACT_ATOMS: atom_id res chain seq x y z
N MET A 1 76.83 -7.15 -10.61
CA MET A 1 76.11 -7.66 -11.79
C MET A 1 76.51 -9.13 -11.95
N SER A 2 75.54 -10.07 -11.98
CA SER A 2 75.72 -11.51 -12.29
C SER A 2 76.43 -12.36 -11.21
N LYS A 3 76.06 -13.60 -10.85
CA LYS A 3 74.94 -14.54 -11.02
C LYS A 3 75.33 -15.69 -10.08
N ALA A 4 74.55 -16.02 -9.06
CA ALA A 4 74.73 -17.27 -8.32
C ALA A 4 73.82 -18.35 -8.96
N LYS A 5 74.41 -19.48 -9.31
CA LYS A 5 73.81 -20.62 -10.03
C LYS A 5 73.48 -21.75 -9.03
N SER A 6 72.23 -22.19 -9.03
CA SER A 6 71.67 -23.57 -8.90
C SER A 6 72.36 -24.57 -7.95
N ASP A 7 71.71 -25.02 -6.89
CA ASP A 7 70.70 -26.11 -6.80
C ASP A 7 71.31 -27.52 -6.68
N ASN A 8 71.06 -28.20 -5.56
CA ASN A 8 70.14 -29.36 -5.51
C ASN A 8 70.22 -30.09 -4.16
N ALA A 9 69.08 -30.21 -3.48
CA ALA A 9 68.71 -31.42 -2.75
C ALA A 9 67.19 -31.44 -2.49
N ASP A 10 66.53 -32.37 -3.18
CA ASP A 10 65.39 -33.18 -2.76
C ASP A 10 63.99 -32.56 -2.57
N LEU A 11 63.19 -32.65 -3.64
CA LEU A 11 61.73 -32.57 -3.58
C LEU A 11 61.13 -33.98 -3.68
N ASN A 12 60.57 -34.46 -2.57
CA ASN A 12 59.64 -35.60 -2.59
C ASN A 12 58.31 -35.18 -3.24
N PRO A 13 57.61 -36.07 -3.97
CA PRO A 13 56.30 -35.75 -4.54
C PRO A 13 55.26 -35.60 -3.42
N VAL A 14 54.68 -34.41 -3.29
CA VAL A 14 53.53 -34.16 -2.42
C VAL A 14 52.32 -34.87 -3.02
N GLN A 15 51.79 -35.87 -2.30
CA GLN A 15 50.49 -36.46 -2.61
C GLN A 15 49.42 -35.37 -2.64
N SER A 16 48.73 -35.24 -3.77
CA SER A 16 47.51 -34.45 -3.89
C SER A 16 46.47 -34.98 -2.89
N ARG A 17 46.31 -34.27 -1.78
CA ARG A 17 45.12 -34.40 -0.94
C ARG A 17 43.98 -33.80 -1.73
N ASP A 18 43.09 -34.66 -2.22
CA ASP A 18 41.76 -34.27 -2.66
C ASP A 18 41.09 -33.51 -1.51
N VAL A 19 41.03 -32.18 -1.64
CA VAL A 19 40.21 -31.34 -0.79
C VAL A 19 38.78 -31.62 -1.20
N VAL A 20 38.17 -32.61 -0.54
CA VAL A 20 36.72 -32.69 -0.46
C VAL A 20 36.28 -31.40 0.21
N VAL A 21 35.82 -30.45 -0.62
CA VAL A 21 35.11 -29.25 -0.17
C VAL A 21 33.83 -29.75 0.48
N GLY A 22 33.92 -30.08 1.76
CA GLY A 22 32.77 -30.12 2.63
C GLY A 22 32.17 -28.73 2.57
N GLN A 23 31.05 -28.59 1.87
CA GLN A 23 30.20 -27.41 1.96
C GLN A 23 29.85 -27.24 3.44
N SER A 24 30.58 -26.38 4.13
CA SER A 24 30.10 -25.76 5.35
C SER A 24 28.82 -25.03 4.98
N LYS A 25 27.67 -25.63 5.31
CA LYS A 25 26.35 -25.06 5.12
C LYS A 25 26.28 -23.77 5.92
N GLU A 26 26.57 -22.63 5.29
CA GLU A 26 26.31 -21.32 5.87
C GLU A 26 24.79 -21.19 6.05
N LEU A 27 24.35 -21.26 7.31
CA LEU A 27 23.06 -20.75 7.72
C LEU A 27 23.05 -19.24 7.43
N VAL A 28 22.43 -18.83 6.33
CA VAL A 28 22.29 -17.41 5.97
C VAL A 28 21.39 -16.75 7.03
N HIS A 29 22.00 -15.99 7.93
CA HIS A 29 21.31 -15.20 8.94
C HIS A 29 20.73 -13.94 8.29
N ASP A 30 19.40 -13.85 8.22
CA ASP A 30 18.70 -12.67 7.72
C ASP A 30 18.50 -11.63 8.84
N ALA A 31 18.85 -10.37 8.59
CA ALA A 31 18.74 -9.28 9.58
C ALA A 31 17.29 -9.03 10.07
N VAL A 32 16.29 -9.43 9.29
CA VAL A 32 14.86 -9.30 9.60
C VAL A 32 14.27 -10.63 10.05
N PHE A 33 14.58 -11.72 9.34
CA PHE A 33 13.91 -13.01 9.49
C PHE A 33 14.70 -14.05 10.30
N GLY A 34 15.94 -13.76 10.69
CA GLY A 34 16.79 -14.67 11.46
C GLY A 34 17.31 -15.86 10.64
N GLU A 35 17.46 -17.02 11.28
CA GLU A 35 17.96 -18.24 10.63
C GLU A 35 16.94 -18.83 9.64
N LEU A 36 17.27 -18.83 8.35
CA LEU A 36 16.47 -19.43 7.29
C LEU A 36 16.73 -20.95 7.24
N SER A 37 15.76 -21.76 7.68
CA SER A 37 15.81 -23.22 7.56
C SER A 37 15.51 -23.67 6.11
N GLU A 38 16.23 -24.67 5.59
CA GLU A 38 16.04 -25.25 4.23
C GLU A 38 14.61 -25.79 3.97
N GLY A 39 13.80 -26.04 5.01
CA GLY A 39 12.39 -26.45 4.90
C GLY A 39 11.36 -25.35 5.26
N GLY A 40 11.82 -24.14 5.57
CA GLY A 40 10.98 -23.00 5.94
C GLY A 40 10.48 -22.21 4.72
N PRO A 41 9.40 -21.42 4.86
CA PRO A 41 8.96 -20.53 3.79
C PRO A 41 10.06 -19.51 3.44
N ASN A 42 10.35 -19.36 2.14
CA ASN A 42 11.32 -18.36 1.66
C ASN A 42 10.71 -16.95 1.76
N TYR A 43 11.08 -16.20 2.79
CA TYR A 43 10.57 -14.85 3.03
C TYR A 43 11.14 -13.78 2.07
N ARG A 44 12.26 -14.05 1.38
CA ARG A 44 12.84 -13.18 0.34
C ARG A 44 12.54 -13.66 -1.09
N SER A 45 11.30 -14.04 -1.34
CA SER A 45 10.88 -14.57 -2.65
C SER A 45 10.41 -13.49 -3.63
N LEU A 46 10.28 -12.22 -3.22
CA LEU A 46 9.63 -11.20 -4.04
C LEU A 46 10.61 -10.59 -5.07
N GLY A 47 10.37 -10.85 -6.35
CA GLY A 47 11.06 -10.19 -7.45
C GLY A 47 10.55 -8.76 -7.67
N TRP A 48 11.34 -7.91 -8.32
CA TRP A 48 11.03 -6.48 -8.51
C TRP A 48 9.70 -6.23 -9.24
N VAL A 49 9.29 -7.11 -10.16
CA VAL A 49 7.97 -7.01 -10.84
C VAL A 49 6.83 -7.26 -9.84
N GLY A 50 6.96 -8.30 -9.01
CA GLY A 50 5.99 -8.59 -7.95
C GLY A 50 5.91 -7.46 -6.92
N THR A 51 7.05 -6.85 -6.59
CA THR A 51 7.13 -5.63 -5.77
C THR A 51 6.33 -4.49 -6.38
N THR A 52 6.53 -4.21 -7.68
CA THR A 52 5.77 -3.18 -8.40
C THR A 52 4.27 -3.41 -8.30
N GLY A 53 3.80 -4.63 -8.58
CA GLY A 53 2.37 -4.96 -8.52
C GLY A 53 1.80 -4.82 -7.10
N LEU A 54 2.55 -5.23 -6.08
CA LEU A 54 2.13 -5.13 -4.69
C LEU A 54 2.05 -3.67 -4.22
N MET A 55 3.07 -2.86 -4.54
CA MET A 55 3.06 -1.42 -4.29
C MET A 55 1.88 -0.74 -4.99
N MET A 56 1.65 -1.05 -6.27
CA MET A 56 0.51 -0.50 -7.02
C MET A 56 -0.81 -0.86 -6.34
N LYS A 57 -0.97 -2.12 -5.95
CA LYS A 57 -2.20 -2.61 -5.32
C LYS A 57 -2.47 -1.95 -3.96
N THR A 58 -1.42 -1.64 -3.19
CA THR A 58 -1.57 -0.95 -1.90
C THR A 58 -2.08 0.49 -2.02
N GLN A 59 -1.95 1.13 -3.19
CA GLN A 59 -2.40 2.50 -3.41
C GLN A 59 -3.69 2.59 -4.26
N ILE A 60 -3.73 1.93 -5.42
CA ILE A 60 -4.78 2.14 -6.45
C ILE A 60 -6.18 1.64 -6.07
N GLY A 61 -6.32 0.89 -4.96
CA GLY A 61 -7.57 0.19 -4.62
C GLY A 61 -8.74 1.14 -4.31
N LEU A 62 -8.60 1.96 -3.27
CA LEU A 62 -9.68 2.83 -2.79
C LEU A 62 -9.47 4.26 -3.27
N GLY A 63 -8.21 4.70 -3.39
CA GLY A 63 -7.86 6.08 -3.67
C GLY A 63 -8.35 6.61 -5.00
N VAL A 64 -8.27 5.81 -6.07
CA VAL A 64 -8.71 6.23 -7.42
C VAL A 64 -10.20 6.55 -7.48
N LEU A 65 -10.98 5.91 -6.62
CA LEU A 65 -12.45 5.96 -6.67
C LEU A 65 -13.01 7.27 -6.11
N SER A 66 -12.22 8.07 -5.39
CA SER A 66 -12.67 9.33 -4.80
C SER A 66 -12.16 10.58 -5.51
N ILE A 67 -11.15 10.45 -6.37
CA ILE A 67 -10.47 11.59 -7.01
C ILE A 67 -11.43 12.45 -7.84
N PRO A 68 -12.35 11.88 -8.64
CA PRO A 68 -13.32 12.70 -9.37
C PRO A 68 -14.19 13.58 -8.45
N ALA A 69 -14.60 13.06 -7.28
CA ALA A 69 -15.36 13.83 -6.29
C ALA A 69 -14.50 14.91 -5.59
N VAL A 70 -13.19 14.68 -5.43
CA VAL A 70 -12.27 15.73 -4.98
C VAL A 70 -12.20 16.87 -6.00
N PHE A 71 -12.20 16.55 -7.29
CA PHE A 71 -12.15 17.54 -8.37
C PHE A 71 -13.46 18.34 -8.47
N ASP A 72 -14.59 17.77 -8.09
CA ASP A 72 -15.83 18.54 -7.90
C ASP A 72 -15.69 19.62 -6.81
N VAL A 73 -15.09 19.28 -5.68
CA VAL A 73 -14.91 20.23 -4.57
C VAL A 73 -13.89 21.32 -4.92
N LEU A 74 -12.73 20.95 -5.45
CA LEU A 74 -11.63 21.90 -5.69
C LEU A 74 -11.71 22.59 -7.06
N GLY A 75 -12.25 21.92 -8.07
CA GLY A 75 -12.04 22.22 -9.49
C GLY A 75 -10.85 21.45 -10.07
N ILE A 76 -10.84 21.27 -11.39
CA ILE A 76 -9.83 20.45 -12.09
C ILE A 76 -8.41 20.97 -11.86
N ILE A 77 -8.17 22.28 -12.04
CA ILE A 77 -6.83 22.86 -11.98
C ILE A 77 -6.22 22.73 -10.57
N PRO A 78 -6.83 23.28 -9.50
CA PRO A 78 -6.28 23.12 -8.15
C PRO A 78 -6.29 21.66 -7.69
N GLY A 79 -7.29 20.86 -8.10
CA GLY A 79 -7.35 19.43 -7.82
C GLY A 79 -6.14 18.67 -8.36
N VAL A 80 -5.79 18.87 -9.64
CA VAL A 80 -4.61 18.25 -10.27
C VAL A 80 -3.31 18.76 -9.65
N ILE A 81 -3.19 20.06 -9.34
CA ILE A 81 -2.01 20.61 -8.67
C ILE A 81 -1.81 19.94 -7.30
N CYS A 82 -2.86 19.86 -6.48
CA CYS A 82 -2.81 19.18 -5.18
C CYS A 82 -2.48 17.69 -5.34
N LEU A 83 -3.10 17.00 -6.31
CA LEU A 83 -2.85 15.59 -6.59
C LEU A 83 -1.37 15.35 -6.96
N CYS A 84 -0.79 16.17 -7.84
CA CYS A 84 0.60 16.08 -8.25
C CYS A 84 1.57 16.44 -7.11
N ALA A 85 1.25 17.46 -6.30
CA ALA A 85 2.06 17.83 -5.15
C ALA A 85 2.12 16.70 -4.11
N ILE A 86 0.97 16.11 -3.77
CA ILE A 86 0.89 14.96 -2.85
C ILE A 86 1.58 13.73 -3.47
N GLY A 87 1.38 13.49 -4.77
CA GLY A 87 2.09 12.43 -5.50
C GLY A 87 3.62 12.60 -5.46
N GLY A 88 4.11 13.82 -5.60
CA GLY A 88 5.53 14.16 -5.47
C GLY A 88 6.07 13.90 -4.06
N ILE A 89 5.39 14.43 -3.03
CA ILE A 89 5.76 14.24 -1.63
C ILE A 89 5.77 12.75 -1.27
N THR A 90 4.74 11.99 -1.66
CA THR A 90 4.69 10.54 -1.39
C THR A 90 5.74 9.77 -2.16
N THR A 91 6.05 10.15 -3.39
CA THR A 91 7.14 9.53 -4.16
C THR A 91 8.48 9.73 -3.47
N TRP A 92 8.76 10.94 -2.98
CA TRP A 92 9.95 11.23 -2.19
C TRP A 92 9.95 10.43 -0.87
N SER A 93 8.86 10.44 -0.12
CA SER A 93 8.72 9.66 1.11
C SER A 93 9.01 8.17 0.89
N ASN A 94 8.39 7.59 -0.14
CA ASN A 94 8.60 6.20 -0.52
C ASN A 94 10.04 5.91 -0.95
N TYR A 95 10.71 6.88 -1.58
CA TYR A 95 12.13 6.76 -1.91
C TYR A 95 12.99 6.71 -0.65
N ILE A 96 12.71 7.58 0.34
CA ILE A 96 13.41 7.57 1.64
C ILE A 96 13.24 6.23 2.37
N VAL A 97 12.07 5.61 2.33
CA VAL A 97 11.88 4.25 2.89
C VAL A 97 12.90 3.26 2.31
N GLY A 98 13.13 3.31 0.99
CA GLY A 98 14.11 2.43 0.32
C GLY A 98 15.56 2.75 0.70
N VAL A 99 15.92 4.03 0.75
CA VAL A 99 17.26 4.48 1.15
C VAL A 99 17.55 4.08 2.60
N PHE A 100 16.62 4.38 3.51
CA PHE A 100 16.73 4.06 4.93
C PHE A 100 16.84 2.56 5.15
N LYS A 101 16.05 1.75 4.43
CA LYS A 101 16.14 0.28 4.51
C LYS A 101 17.49 -0.27 4.01
N LEU A 102 18.10 0.34 2.99
CA LEU A 102 19.42 -0.06 2.53
C LEU A 102 20.52 0.31 3.54
N GLY A 103 20.35 1.42 4.29
CA GLY A 103 21.25 1.84 5.37
C GLY A 103 21.07 1.05 6.66
N HIS A 104 19.84 0.61 6.96
CA HIS A 104 19.46 -0.08 8.20
C HIS A 104 18.69 -1.38 7.87
N PRO A 105 19.38 -2.47 7.47
CA PRO A 105 18.76 -3.71 7.01
C PRO A 105 17.84 -4.40 8.03
N GLU A 106 18.02 -4.16 9.32
CA GLU A 106 17.25 -4.71 10.45
C GLU A 106 15.83 -4.14 10.56
N VAL A 107 15.54 -3.00 9.94
CA VAL A 107 14.24 -2.31 10.05
C VAL A 107 13.17 -3.05 9.24
N TYR A 108 12.23 -3.73 9.90
CA TYR A 108 11.15 -4.41 9.17
C TYR A 108 9.96 -3.48 8.88
N GLY A 109 9.65 -2.59 9.83
CA GLY A 109 8.48 -1.72 9.79
C GLY A 109 8.78 -0.29 10.20
N ILE A 110 7.76 0.57 10.06
CA ILE A 110 7.84 1.98 10.44
C ILE A 110 8.03 2.17 11.95
N ASP A 111 7.61 1.20 12.77
CA ASP A 111 7.81 1.20 14.22
C ASP A 111 9.27 0.91 14.61
N ASP A 112 9.97 0.04 13.88
CA ASP A 112 11.40 -0.18 14.09
C ASP A 112 12.19 1.07 13.68
N ALA A 113 11.84 1.72 12.55
CA ALA A 113 12.40 3.02 12.18
C ALA A 113 12.14 4.08 13.27
N GLY A 114 10.91 4.11 13.78
CA GLY A 114 10.51 4.93 14.92
C GLY A 114 11.34 4.67 16.19
N ALA A 115 11.65 3.40 16.45
CA ALA A 115 12.48 2.99 17.58
C ALA A 115 13.91 3.51 17.47
N MET A 116 14.48 3.52 16.28
CA MET A 116 15.83 4.04 16.05
C MET A 116 15.89 5.57 16.16
N MET A 117 14.88 6.27 15.65
CA MET A 117 14.85 7.73 15.68
C MET A 117 14.51 8.30 17.06
N PHE A 118 13.55 7.71 17.78
CA PHE A 118 12.98 8.28 19.01
C PHE A 118 12.92 7.29 20.19
N GLY A 119 13.65 6.19 20.11
CA GLY A 119 13.68 5.17 21.16
C GLY A 119 12.33 4.46 21.36
N ARG A 120 12.12 3.94 22.56
CA ARG A 120 10.93 3.12 22.90
C ARG A 120 9.61 3.86 22.64
N LEU A 121 9.58 5.17 22.85
CA LEU A 121 8.37 5.98 22.63
C LEU A 121 7.99 6.03 21.14
N GLY A 122 8.97 6.23 20.26
CA GLY A 122 8.76 6.19 18.81
C GLY A 122 8.17 4.86 18.35
N ARG A 123 8.70 3.75 18.86
CA ARG A 123 8.17 2.41 18.55
C ARG A 123 6.68 2.29 18.85
N ILE A 124 6.26 2.71 20.06
CA ILE A 124 4.88 2.59 20.51
C ILE A 124 3.95 3.50 19.68
N ILE A 125 4.36 4.74 19.43
CA ILE A 125 3.55 5.71 18.69
C ILE A 125 3.34 5.24 17.24
N PHE A 126 4.43 4.94 16.52
CA PHE A 126 4.34 4.54 15.11
C PHE A 126 3.71 3.16 14.93
N GLY A 127 3.96 2.21 15.83
CA GLY A 127 3.30 0.90 15.82
C GLY A 127 1.79 0.98 16.06
N THR A 128 1.36 1.79 17.03
CA THR A 128 -0.06 2.00 17.32
C THR A 128 -0.75 2.72 16.16
N ALA A 129 -0.13 3.78 15.63
CA ALA A 129 -0.66 4.52 14.50
C ALA A 129 -0.73 3.67 13.23
N PHE A 130 0.25 2.79 12.97
CA PHE A 130 0.19 1.79 11.90
C PHE A 130 -1.02 0.87 12.04
N CYS A 131 -1.26 0.33 13.24
CA CYS A 131 -2.40 -0.56 13.50
C CYS A 131 -3.74 0.16 13.29
N CYS A 132 -3.89 1.36 13.87
CA CYS A 132 -5.10 2.17 13.71
C CYS A 132 -5.33 2.51 12.24
N TYR A 133 -4.29 2.96 11.53
CA TYR A 133 -4.37 3.34 10.13
C TYR A 133 -4.87 2.19 9.24
N PHE A 134 -4.23 1.02 9.30
CA PHE A 134 -4.65 -0.10 8.47
C PHE A 134 -5.98 -0.71 8.89
N THR A 135 -6.35 -0.63 10.17
CA THR A 135 -7.68 -1.05 10.61
C THR A 135 -8.77 -0.15 10.01
N CYS A 136 -8.55 1.17 10.00
CA CYS A 136 -9.45 2.09 9.32
C CYS A 136 -9.44 1.90 7.78
N ASN A 137 -8.28 1.60 7.19
CA ASN A 137 -8.19 1.27 5.77
C ASN A 137 -8.97 -0.02 5.44
N SER A 138 -8.94 -1.01 6.34
CA SER A 138 -9.75 -2.21 6.24
C SER A 138 -11.24 -1.87 6.30
N ALA A 139 -11.66 -0.94 7.16
CA ALA A 139 -13.04 -0.46 7.19
C ALA A 139 -13.47 0.18 5.86
N SER A 140 -12.61 1.06 5.28
CA SER A 140 -12.85 1.65 3.97
C SER A 140 -12.96 0.60 2.87
N ALA A 141 -12.13 -0.45 2.92
CA ALA A 141 -12.18 -1.55 1.97
C ALA A 141 -13.45 -2.40 2.11
N MET A 142 -13.89 -2.70 3.35
CA MET A 142 -15.15 -3.39 3.60
C MET A 142 -16.35 -2.59 3.07
N LEU A 143 -16.33 -1.27 3.26
CA LEU A 143 -17.36 -0.37 2.73
C LEU A 143 -17.35 -0.36 1.20
N SER A 144 -16.20 -0.34 0.53
CA SER A 144 -16.15 -0.44 -0.93
C SER A 144 -16.69 -1.77 -1.47
N VAL A 145 -16.37 -2.88 -0.80
CA VAL A 145 -16.95 -4.19 -1.16
C VAL A 145 -18.47 -4.17 -0.98
N SER A 146 -18.98 -3.61 0.13
CA SER A 146 -20.42 -3.55 0.37
C SER A 146 -21.17 -2.68 -0.65
N ILE A 147 -20.57 -1.57 -1.09
CA ILE A 147 -21.09 -0.72 -2.17
C ILE A 147 -21.13 -1.50 -3.49
N GLY A 148 -20.08 -2.26 -3.80
CA GLY A 148 -20.04 -3.12 -4.98
C GLY A 148 -21.10 -4.23 -4.96
N LEU A 149 -21.28 -4.90 -3.81
CA LEU A 149 -22.30 -5.92 -3.64
C LEU A 149 -23.72 -5.33 -3.74
N ASN A 150 -23.94 -4.14 -3.17
CA ASN A 150 -25.19 -3.39 -3.35
C ASN A 150 -25.46 -3.07 -4.83
N ALA A 151 -24.45 -2.59 -5.56
CA ALA A 151 -24.59 -2.25 -6.96
C ALA A 151 -24.95 -3.48 -7.81
N VAL A 152 -24.22 -4.58 -7.65
CA VAL A 152 -24.42 -5.81 -8.44
C VAL A 152 -25.75 -6.50 -8.10
N SER A 153 -26.16 -6.46 -6.83
CA SER A 153 -27.44 -7.04 -6.39
C SER A 153 -28.66 -6.15 -6.62
N LYS A 154 -28.49 -4.94 -7.16
CA LYS A 154 -29.55 -3.91 -7.27
C LYS A 154 -30.23 -3.65 -5.92
N HIS A 155 -29.43 -3.47 -4.87
CA HIS A 155 -29.89 -3.24 -3.50
C HIS A 155 -30.76 -4.38 -2.94
N GLY A 156 -30.34 -5.63 -3.17
CA GLY A 156 -31.10 -6.82 -2.75
C GLY A 156 -31.17 -7.07 -1.24
N ALA A 157 -30.35 -6.40 -0.44
CA ALA A 157 -30.35 -6.46 1.02
C ALA A 157 -29.92 -5.11 1.62
N CYS A 158 -30.04 -4.95 2.94
CA CYS A 158 -29.55 -3.75 3.59
C CYS A 158 -28.01 -3.68 3.53
N THR A 159 -27.47 -2.47 3.39
CA THR A 159 -26.01 -2.26 3.31
C THR A 159 -25.26 -2.87 4.48
N ALA A 160 -25.85 -2.88 5.68
CA ALA A 160 -25.25 -3.51 6.87
C ALA A 160 -24.97 -5.00 6.66
N ILE A 161 -25.86 -5.75 6.01
CA ILE A 161 -25.64 -7.16 5.67
C ILE A 161 -24.45 -7.30 4.72
N PHE A 162 -24.33 -6.43 3.71
CA PHE A 162 -23.20 -6.50 2.78
C PHE A 162 -21.86 -6.11 3.43
N VAL A 163 -21.85 -5.18 4.39
CA VAL A 163 -20.66 -4.86 5.19
C VAL A 163 -20.28 -6.07 6.06
N PHE A 164 -21.25 -6.76 6.65
CA PHE A 164 -21.01 -8.00 7.40
C PHE A 164 -20.44 -9.10 6.52
N VAL A 165 -20.98 -9.31 5.32
CA VAL A 165 -20.44 -10.26 4.32
C VAL A 165 -19.00 -9.89 3.95
N ALA A 166 -18.72 -8.61 3.70
CA ALA A 166 -17.37 -8.13 3.42
C ALA A 166 -16.40 -8.40 4.59
N ALA A 167 -16.86 -8.26 5.82
CA ALA A 167 -16.09 -8.58 7.02
C ALA A 167 -15.80 -10.09 7.15
N CYS A 168 -16.80 -10.95 6.93
CA CYS A 168 -16.62 -12.41 6.95
C CYS A 168 -15.63 -12.89 5.89
N VAL A 169 -15.76 -12.36 4.66
CA VAL A 169 -14.81 -12.64 3.57
C VAL A 169 -13.42 -12.15 3.96
N GLY A 170 -13.29 -10.88 4.37
CA GLY A 170 -12.01 -10.26 4.73
C GLY A 170 -11.30 -11.01 5.86
N PHE A 171 -12.03 -11.42 6.89
CA PHE A 171 -11.50 -12.26 7.97
C PHE A 171 -10.99 -13.61 7.45
N SER A 172 -11.78 -14.29 6.62
CA SER A 172 -11.44 -15.62 6.09
C SER A 172 -10.21 -15.57 5.19
N THR A 173 -10.12 -14.59 4.30
CA THR A 173 -9.02 -14.45 3.34
C THR A 173 -7.76 -13.85 3.95
N SER A 174 -7.89 -12.91 4.91
CA SER A 174 -6.74 -12.34 5.63
C SER A 174 -6.09 -13.32 6.61
N SER A 175 -6.82 -14.36 7.04
CA SER A 175 -6.30 -15.46 7.86
C SER A 175 -5.26 -16.32 7.14
N ILE A 176 -5.06 -16.13 5.83
CA ILE A 176 -3.97 -16.76 5.08
C ILE A 176 -2.63 -16.18 5.55
N ARG A 177 -1.78 -17.02 6.14
CA ARG A 177 -0.57 -16.60 6.90
C ARG A 177 0.57 -15.99 6.09
N THR A 178 0.58 -16.08 4.76
CA THR A 178 1.76 -15.70 3.95
C THR A 178 1.41 -14.72 2.82
N LEU A 179 2.11 -13.58 2.80
CA LEU A 179 2.00 -12.58 1.72
C LEU A 179 2.36 -13.16 0.35
N ALA A 180 3.30 -14.12 0.30
CA ALA A 180 3.67 -14.82 -0.93
C ALA A 180 2.49 -15.52 -1.62
N ARG A 181 1.54 -16.08 -0.84
CA ARG A 181 0.33 -16.70 -1.40
C ARG A 181 -0.70 -15.68 -1.89
N LEU A 182 -0.56 -14.41 -1.50
CA LEU A 182 -1.41 -13.31 -1.95
C LEU A 182 -0.87 -12.64 -3.23
N ALA A 183 0.36 -12.96 -3.68
CA ALA A 183 0.97 -12.32 -4.84
C ALA A 183 0.20 -12.53 -6.16
N TRP A 184 -0.36 -13.72 -6.40
CA TRP A 184 -1.21 -13.97 -7.58
C TRP A 184 -2.56 -13.24 -7.49
N PRO A 185 -3.34 -13.37 -6.39
CA PRO A 185 -4.56 -12.57 -6.20
C PRO A 185 -4.35 -11.05 -6.31
N VAL A 186 -3.19 -10.54 -5.90
CA VAL A 186 -2.81 -9.12 -6.04
C VAL A 186 -2.84 -8.67 -7.49
N TRP A 187 -2.30 -9.47 -8.42
CA TRP A 187 -2.31 -9.12 -9.85
C TRP A 187 -3.70 -9.15 -10.45
N VAL A 188 -4.49 -10.19 -10.16
CA VAL A 188 -5.89 -10.27 -10.58
C VAL A 188 -6.67 -9.06 -10.07
N GLY A 189 -6.47 -8.72 -8.79
CA GLY A 189 -7.12 -7.59 -8.16
C GLY A 189 -6.61 -6.21 -8.58
N LEU A 190 -5.39 -6.11 -9.12
CA LEU A 190 -4.83 -4.89 -9.67
C LEU A 190 -5.38 -4.65 -11.09
N VAL A 191 -5.27 -5.66 -11.96
CA VAL A 191 -5.78 -5.61 -13.33
C VAL A 191 -7.29 -5.38 -13.32
N GLY A 192 -8.04 -6.05 -12.45
CA GLY A 192 -9.49 -5.85 -12.33
C GLY A 192 -9.87 -4.42 -11.97
N ILE A 193 -9.16 -3.77 -11.04
CA ILE A 193 -9.43 -2.36 -10.70
C ILE A 193 -9.07 -1.44 -11.87
N ILE A 194 -7.92 -1.63 -12.51
CA ILE A 194 -7.52 -0.81 -13.67
C ILE A 194 -8.55 -0.94 -14.79
N VAL A 195 -8.93 -2.17 -15.17
CA VAL A 195 -9.91 -2.42 -16.22
C VAL A 195 -11.26 -1.81 -15.87
N SER A 196 -11.73 -1.98 -14.62
CA SER A 196 -13.00 -1.41 -14.15
C SER A 196 -13.00 0.12 -14.20
N VAL A 197 -11.93 0.75 -13.74
CA VAL A 197 -11.79 2.20 -13.73
C VAL A 197 -11.64 2.76 -15.15
N THR A 198 -10.92 2.08 -16.04
CA THR A 198 -10.88 2.44 -17.45
C THR A 198 -12.27 2.28 -18.10
N ALA A 199 -13.00 1.20 -17.78
CA ALA A 199 -14.34 0.96 -18.30
C ALA A 199 -15.33 2.05 -17.87
N VAL A 200 -15.31 2.49 -16.60
CA VAL A 200 -16.17 3.59 -16.16
C VAL A 200 -15.77 4.90 -16.84
N THR A 201 -14.47 5.15 -17.02
CA THR A 201 -13.94 6.35 -17.68
C THR A 201 -14.38 6.43 -19.14
N ILE A 202 -14.35 5.31 -19.87
CA ILE A 202 -14.86 5.25 -21.24
C ILE A 202 -16.38 5.41 -21.24
N ALA A 203 -17.08 4.71 -20.34
CA ALA A 203 -18.55 4.74 -20.28
C ALA A 203 -19.08 6.16 -20.08
N VAL A 204 -18.54 6.94 -19.14
CA VAL A 204 -18.99 8.32 -18.91
C VAL A 204 -18.63 9.26 -20.07
N GLY A 205 -17.58 8.95 -20.83
CA GLY A 205 -17.17 9.75 -21.98
C GLY A 205 -18.00 9.52 -23.25
N VAL A 206 -18.65 8.35 -23.37
CA VAL A 206 -19.50 8.01 -24.53
C VAL A 206 -20.99 8.07 -24.23
N GLN A 207 -21.39 8.09 -22.96
CA GLN A 207 -22.78 8.17 -22.55
C GLN A 207 -23.31 9.61 -22.71
N ASP A 208 -24.59 9.73 -23.09
CA ASP A 208 -25.24 11.03 -23.24
C ASP A 208 -25.32 11.80 -21.92
N ARG A 209 -25.43 11.09 -20.79
CA ARG A 209 -25.50 11.69 -19.44
C ARG A 209 -25.07 10.72 -18.33
N PRO A 210 -24.56 11.23 -17.19
CA PRO A 210 -24.29 10.46 -15.97
C PRO A 210 -25.55 9.84 -15.35
N ALA A 211 -25.36 8.84 -14.48
CA ALA A 211 -26.48 8.14 -13.84
C ALA A 211 -27.36 9.03 -12.94
N ASP A 212 -26.72 9.94 -12.20
CA ASP A 212 -27.38 10.79 -11.20
C ASP A 212 -27.83 12.14 -11.77
N ALA A 213 -27.55 12.41 -13.05
CA ALA A 213 -27.95 13.65 -13.72
C ALA A 213 -29.46 13.71 -14.01
N PRO A 214 -30.07 14.91 -14.09
CA PRO A 214 -31.49 15.07 -14.44
C PRO A 214 -31.88 14.35 -15.74
N ARG A 215 -33.04 13.68 -15.72
CA ARG A 215 -33.54 12.91 -16.88
C ARG A 215 -34.23 13.78 -17.93
N GLU A 216 -34.58 15.00 -17.58
CA GLU A 216 -35.27 15.94 -18.46
C GLU A 216 -34.33 17.06 -18.90
N GLY A 217 -34.42 17.48 -20.16
CA GLY A 217 -33.61 18.55 -20.75
C GLY A 217 -32.33 18.07 -21.44
N GLU A 218 -31.65 19.03 -22.09
CA GLU A 218 -30.31 18.83 -22.67
C GLU A 218 -29.28 18.77 -21.54
N TRP A 219 -28.45 17.72 -21.56
CA TRP A 219 -27.39 17.55 -20.57
C TRP A 219 -26.10 18.24 -21.02
N LYS A 220 -25.52 19.03 -20.13
CA LYS A 220 -24.17 19.57 -20.26
C LYS A 220 -23.49 19.52 -18.90
N SER A 221 -22.29 18.95 -18.87
CA SER A 221 -21.49 18.89 -17.65
C SER A 221 -21.17 20.29 -17.12
N ASP A 222 -21.39 20.48 -15.82
CA ASP A 222 -21.11 21.72 -15.07
C ASP A 222 -19.71 21.70 -14.41
N TYR A 223 -18.77 20.96 -14.99
CA TYR A 223 -17.40 20.87 -14.51
C TYR A 223 -16.79 22.27 -14.31
N LYS A 224 -16.03 22.43 -13.23
CA LYS A 224 -15.36 23.69 -12.90
C LYS A 224 -13.86 23.54 -13.07
N LEU A 225 -13.25 24.46 -13.81
CA LEU A 225 -11.80 24.56 -13.90
C LEU A 225 -11.19 24.97 -12.55
N VAL A 226 -11.83 25.92 -11.87
CA VAL A 226 -11.49 26.38 -10.53
C VAL A 226 -12.80 26.53 -9.76
N ASN A 227 -12.87 25.97 -8.55
CA ASN A 227 -14.00 26.13 -7.65
C ASN A 227 -13.57 26.95 -6.41
N SER A 228 -14.55 27.47 -5.66
CA SER A 228 -14.30 28.22 -4.42
C SER A 228 -15.02 27.54 -3.25
N PRO A 229 -14.53 26.37 -2.79
CA PRO A 229 -15.14 25.64 -1.69
C PRO A 229 -14.90 26.33 -0.35
N GLU A 230 -15.75 26.02 0.62
CA GLU A 230 -15.47 26.30 2.03
C GLU A 230 -14.20 25.56 2.46
N ILE A 231 -13.42 26.17 3.36
CA ILE A 231 -12.13 25.64 3.85
C ILE A 231 -12.29 24.21 4.38
N SER A 232 -13.37 23.92 5.12
CA SER A 232 -13.64 22.58 5.68
C SER A 232 -13.76 21.50 4.59
N LYS A 233 -14.48 21.80 3.51
CA LYS A 233 -14.64 20.91 2.35
C LYS A 233 -13.33 20.77 1.57
N ALA A 234 -12.60 21.86 1.39
CA ALA A 234 -11.30 21.84 0.72
C ALA A 234 -10.29 20.94 1.46
N LEU A 235 -10.18 21.08 2.79
CA LEU A 235 -9.28 20.28 3.62
C LEU A 235 -9.70 18.80 3.63
N SER A 236 -10.99 18.51 3.63
CA SER A 236 -11.50 17.14 3.52
C SER A 236 -11.14 16.51 2.16
N ALA A 237 -11.31 17.27 1.07
CA ALA A 237 -10.95 16.82 -0.27
C ALA A 237 -9.44 16.56 -0.40
N ILE A 238 -8.60 17.45 0.14
CA ILE A 238 -7.14 17.25 0.20
C ILE A 238 -6.78 16.03 1.04
N SER A 239 -7.46 15.81 2.17
CA SER A 239 -7.23 14.65 3.03
C SER A 239 -7.58 13.33 2.33
N ALA A 240 -8.62 13.32 1.49
CA ALA A 240 -8.92 12.17 0.63
C ALA A 240 -7.79 11.92 -0.39
N LEU A 241 -7.18 12.97 -0.97
CA LEU A 241 -6.00 12.80 -1.84
C LEU A 241 -4.79 12.24 -1.09
N VAL A 242 -4.55 12.70 0.14
CA VAL A 242 -3.50 12.14 1.01
C VAL A 242 -3.75 10.65 1.22
N PHE A 243 -4.99 10.26 1.56
CA PHE A 243 -5.37 8.86 1.68
C PHE A 243 -5.12 8.06 0.39
N SER A 244 -5.42 8.64 -0.78
CA SER A 244 -5.24 7.96 -2.07
C SER A 244 -3.80 7.56 -2.39
N TYR A 245 -2.80 8.27 -1.86
CA TYR A 245 -1.38 7.93 -2.01
C TYR A 245 -0.74 7.33 -0.74
N ALA A 246 -1.49 7.19 0.36
CA ALA A 246 -0.95 6.78 1.67
C ALA A 246 -0.70 5.26 1.79
N GLY A 247 -0.03 4.65 0.81
CA GLY A 247 0.42 3.26 0.85
C GLY A 247 1.78 3.06 1.57
N THR A 248 2.48 4.14 1.89
CA THR A 248 3.89 4.16 2.31
C THR A 248 4.26 3.18 3.42
N PRO A 249 3.50 3.01 4.52
CA PRO A 249 3.93 2.11 5.58
C PRO A 249 3.95 0.64 5.16
N ALA A 250 3.17 0.25 4.15
CA ALA A 250 3.25 -1.09 3.57
C ALA A 250 4.54 -1.30 2.76
N PHE A 251 5.25 -0.24 2.39
CA PHE A 251 6.45 -0.36 1.55
C PHE A 251 7.62 -0.96 2.35
N PHE A 252 7.68 -0.74 3.67
CA PHE A 252 8.68 -1.35 4.57
C PHE A 252 8.70 -2.88 4.55
N PRO A 253 7.57 -3.58 4.81
CA PRO A 253 7.55 -5.03 4.70
C PRO A 253 7.74 -5.49 3.25
N ILE A 254 7.23 -4.75 2.25
CA ILE A 254 7.43 -5.09 0.84
C ILE A 254 8.91 -5.09 0.46
N VAL A 255 9.67 -4.05 0.83
CA VAL A 255 11.12 -3.98 0.53
C VAL A 255 11.90 -5.03 1.32
N SER A 256 11.47 -5.36 2.54
CA SER A 256 12.09 -6.40 3.37
C SER A 256 11.94 -7.80 2.79
N GLU A 257 10.85 -8.06 2.05
CA GLU A 257 10.61 -9.34 1.38
C GLU A 257 11.20 -9.40 -0.06
N MET A 258 11.84 -8.33 -0.54
CA MET A 258 12.50 -8.32 -1.85
C MET A 258 13.74 -9.20 -1.88
N ARG A 259 13.86 -10.01 -2.94
CA ARG A 259 15.08 -10.82 -3.19
C ARG A 259 16.32 -9.95 -3.35
N ASN A 260 16.18 -8.80 -4.03
CA ASN A 260 17.26 -7.82 -4.18
C ASN A 260 16.72 -6.39 -3.96
N PRO A 261 16.91 -5.81 -2.76
CA PRO A 261 16.46 -4.47 -2.41
C PRO A 261 17.04 -3.36 -3.31
N LYS A 262 18.17 -3.58 -4.00
CA LYS A 262 18.76 -2.58 -4.92
C LYS A 262 17.85 -2.24 -6.10
N HIS A 263 16.89 -3.11 -6.44
CA HIS A 263 15.90 -2.84 -7.49
C HIS A 263 14.65 -2.09 -7.01
N TYR A 264 14.57 -1.75 -5.71
CA TYR A 264 13.42 -1.06 -5.12
C TYR A 264 13.08 0.25 -5.85
N GLY A 265 14.07 1.08 -6.15
CA GLY A 265 13.85 2.35 -6.85
C GLY A 265 13.17 2.18 -8.21
N ARG A 266 13.53 1.12 -8.97
CA ARG A 266 12.89 0.82 -10.26
C ARG A 266 11.42 0.47 -10.09
N ALA A 267 11.10 -0.37 -9.10
CA ALA A 267 9.73 -0.74 -8.79
C ALA A 267 8.90 0.47 -8.33
N LEU A 268 9.50 1.32 -7.49
CA LEU A 268 8.88 2.54 -6.97
C LEU A 268 8.49 3.52 -8.08
N PHE A 269 9.43 3.90 -8.96
CA PHE A 269 9.15 4.91 -9.99
C PHE A 269 8.11 4.43 -11.01
N ILE A 270 8.14 3.14 -11.37
CA ILE A 270 7.11 2.54 -12.24
C ILE A 270 5.75 2.56 -11.54
N CYS A 271 5.70 2.15 -10.27
CA CYS A 271 4.48 2.17 -9.47
C CYS A 271 3.88 3.59 -9.40
N GLN A 272 4.67 4.58 -8.98
CA GLN A 272 4.18 5.95 -8.81
C GLN A 272 3.80 6.61 -10.13
N GLY A 273 4.54 6.37 -11.20
CA GLY A 273 4.21 6.90 -12.53
C GLY A 273 2.86 6.40 -13.02
N VAL A 274 2.61 5.09 -12.95
CA VAL A 274 1.35 4.48 -13.40
C VAL A 274 0.17 4.90 -12.51
N ILE A 275 0.34 4.92 -11.19
CA ILE A 275 -0.72 5.37 -10.27
C ILE A 275 -1.08 6.82 -10.55
N SER A 276 -0.08 7.71 -10.62
CA SER A 276 -0.31 9.14 -10.83
C SER A 276 -0.99 9.41 -12.18
N ALA A 277 -0.55 8.72 -13.24
CA ALA A 277 -1.19 8.81 -14.55
C ALA A 277 -2.65 8.35 -14.49
N CYS A 278 -2.92 7.20 -13.87
CA CYS A 278 -4.29 6.69 -13.70
C CYS A 278 -5.16 7.68 -12.90
N TYR A 279 -4.64 8.20 -11.79
CA TYR A 279 -5.34 9.16 -10.92
C TYR A 279 -5.70 10.45 -11.65
N ILE A 280 -4.77 11.02 -12.42
CA ILE A 280 -4.99 12.22 -13.22
C ILE A 280 -6.01 11.94 -14.33
N THR A 281 -5.80 10.88 -15.12
CA THR A 281 -6.69 10.56 -16.25
C THR A 281 -8.11 10.31 -15.79
N VAL A 282 -8.30 9.47 -14.77
CA VAL A 282 -9.63 9.09 -14.26
C VAL A 282 -10.28 10.28 -13.57
N GLY A 283 -9.54 10.99 -12.72
CA GLY A 283 -10.00 12.20 -12.05
C GLY A 283 -10.53 13.24 -13.04
N CYS A 284 -9.70 13.60 -14.03
CA CYS A 284 -10.04 14.62 -15.03
C CYS A 284 -11.19 14.18 -15.92
N VAL A 285 -11.12 12.99 -16.52
CA VAL A 285 -12.11 12.55 -17.51
C VAL A 285 -13.47 12.32 -16.84
N VAL A 286 -13.52 11.60 -15.72
CA VAL A 286 -14.80 11.31 -15.06
C VAL A 286 -15.46 12.60 -14.57
N TYR A 287 -14.69 13.52 -13.96
CA TYR A 287 -15.26 14.80 -13.52
C TYR A 287 -15.63 15.72 -14.70
N TYR A 288 -14.85 15.74 -15.78
CA TYR A 288 -15.17 16.54 -16.96
C TYR A 288 -16.52 16.15 -17.56
N TYR A 289 -16.84 14.86 -17.65
CA TYR A 289 -18.11 14.39 -18.20
C TYR A 289 -19.26 14.37 -17.18
N CYS A 290 -18.98 14.16 -15.89
CA CYS A 290 -20.02 14.05 -14.86
C CYS A 290 -20.36 15.37 -14.17
N GLY A 291 -19.42 16.31 -14.10
CA GLY A 291 -19.57 17.54 -13.33
C GLY A 291 -19.90 17.24 -11.85
N SER A 292 -20.84 17.99 -11.28
CA SER A 292 -21.29 17.85 -9.89
C SER A 292 -22.03 16.55 -9.58
N TYR A 293 -22.40 15.77 -10.60
CA TYR A 293 -23.13 14.50 -10.47
C TYR A 293 -22.18 13.29 -10.44
N VAL A 294 -20.92 13.52 -10.07
CA VAL A 294 -19.95 12.46 -9.91
C VAL A 294 -20.23 11.66 -8.63
N ALA A 295 -20.36 10.35 -8.76
CA ALA A 295 -20.56 9.47 -7.62
C ALA A 295 -19.25 9.28 -6.84
N SER A 296 -19.37 9.01 -5.54
CA SER A 296 -18.26 8.58 -4.68
C SER A 296 -18.67 7.30 -3.96
N PRO A 297 -18.15 6.12 -4.35
CA PRO A 297 -17.04 5.88 -5.29
C PRO A 297 -17.42 6.06 -6.78
N ALA A 298 -16.44 6.51 -7.59
CA ALA A 298 -16.60 6.91 -9.00
C ALA A 298 -17.12 5.82 -9.95
N LEU A 299 -17.01 4.53 -9.59
CA LEU A 299 -17.62 3.44 -10.36
C LEU A 299 -19.15 3.56 -10.45
N GLY A 300 -19.75 4.34 -9.54
CA GLY A 300 -21.18 4.64 -9.55
C GLY A 300 -21.62 5.68 -10.57
N SER A 301 -20.69 6.44 -11.18
CA SER A 301 -21.03 7.61 -12.01
C SER A 301 -21.59 7.25 -13.38
N ALA A 302 -21.22 6.07 -13.91
CA ALA A 302 -21.75 5.58 -15.18
C ALA A 302 -23.19 5.06 -15.02
N GLY A 303 -23.94 5.01 -16.13
CA GLY A 303 -25.32 4.49 -16.16
C GLY A 303 -25.48 3.10 -15.52
N ASN A 304 -26.70 2.76 -15.08
CA ASN A 304 -27.00 1.60 -14.23
C ASN A 304 -26.36 0.28 -14.70
N THR A 305 -26.39 0.00 -16.01
CA THR A 305 -25.75 -1.20 -16.58
C THR A 305 -24.24 -1.19 -16.41
N MET A 306 -23.58 -0.07 -16.74
CA MET A 306 -22.13 0.06 -16.63
C MET A 306 -21.68 0.11 -15.17
N LYS A 307 -22.46 0.71 -14.26
CA LYS A 307 -22.23 0.62 -12.82
C LYS A 307 -22.13 -0.83 -12.35
N ILE A 308 -23.08 -1.69 -12.74
CA ILE A 308 -23.06 -3.13 -12.38
C ILE A 308 -21.83 -3.82 -12.96
N VAL A 309 -21.52 -3.61 -14.25
CA VAL A 309 -20.36 -4.21 -14.91
C VAL A 309 -19.05 -3.78 -14.25
N CYS A 310 -18.88 -2.48 -14.00
CA CYS A 310 -17.67 -1.96 -13.40
C CYS A 310 -17.47 -2.48 -11.98
N TYR A 311 -18.51 -2.48 -11.13
CA TYR A 311 -18.42 -3.06 -9.80
C TYR A 311 -18.18 -4.58 -9.83
N ALA A 312 -18.81 -5.33 -10.75
CA ALA A 312 -18.56 -6.76 -10.90
C ALA A 312 -17.09 -7.06 -11.22
N ILE A 313 -16.47 -6.29 -12.12
CA ILE A 313 -15.04 -6.42 -12.47
C ILE A 313 -14.14 -5.98 -11.30
N ALA A 314 -14.52 -4.92 -10.57
CA ALA A 314 -13.74 -4.39 -9.46
C ALA A 314 -13.81 -5.24 -8.18
N LEU A 315 -14.91 -5.96 -7.94
CA LEU A 315 -15.18 -6.67 -6.69
C LEU A 315 -14.06 -7.63 -6.24
N PRO A 316 -13.50 -8.50 -7.11
CA PRO A 316 -12.35 -9.32 -6.74
C PRO A 316 -11.16 -8.49 -6.26
N GLY A 317 -10.90 -7.36 -6.92
CA GLY A 317 -9.86 -6.42 -6.53
C GLY A 317 -10.14 -5.75 -5.19
N LEU A 318 -11.38 -5.33 -4.93
CA LEU A 318 -11.77 -4.74 -3.65
C LEU A 318 -11.66 -5.76 -2.50
N MET A 319 -12.02 -7.03 -2.73
CA MET A 319 -11.88 -8.11 -1.75
C MET A 319 -10.41 -8.39 -1.43
N VAL A 320 -9.52 -8.37 -2.42
CA VAL A 320 -8.07 -8.49 -2.20
C VAL A 320 -7.53 -7.30 -1.41
N THR A 321 -7.96 -6.07 -1.73
CA THR A 321 -7.59 -4.87 -0.95
C THR A 321 -8.05 -5.00 0.51
N ASN A 322 -9.29 -5.45 0.75
CA ASN A 322 -9.79 -5.70 2.10
C ASN A 322 -8.90 -6.72 2.84
N SER A 323 -8.59 -7.84 2.18
CA SER A 323 -7.74 -8.89 2.74
C SER A 323 -6.36 -8.38 3.17
N ILE A 324 -5.70 -7.60 2.32
CA ILE A 324 -4.37 -7.03 2.60
C ILE A 324 -4.46 -6.02 3.75
N ALA A 325 -5.45 -5.13 3.72
CA ALA A 325 -5.63 -4.09 4.74
C ALA A 325 -5.94 -4.70 6.12
N THR A 326 -6.68 -5.80 6.21
CA THR A 326 -6.90 -6.54 7.46
C THR A 326 -5.65 -7.33 7.90
N HIS A 327 -4.93 -7.94 6.94
CA HIS A 327 -3.80 -8.83 7.23
C HIS A 327 -2.60 -8.09 7.84
N LEU A 328 -2.24 -6.91 7.32
CA LEU A 328 -1.08 -6.15 7.77
C LEU A 328 -1.08 -5.81 9.28
N PRO A 329 -2.13 -5.17 9.84
CA PRO A 329 -2.19 -4.87 11.27
C PRO A 329 -2.36 -6.14 12.12
N ALA A 330 -3.08 -7.15 11.62
CA ALA A 330 -3.22 -8.42 12.33
C ALA A 330 -1.87 -9.14 12.48
N LYS A 331 -1.06 -9.19 11.39
CA LYS A 331 0.32 -9.72 11.41
C LYS A 331 1.20 -8.92 12.34
N TYR A 332 1.09 -7.59 12.32
CA TYR A 332 1.84 -6.73 13.23
C TYR A 332 1.58 -7.06 14.70
N ILE A 333 0.30 -7.11 15.11
CA ILE A 333 -0.10 -7.41 16.49
C ILE A 333 0.32 -8.83 16.87
N PHE A 334 0.11 -9.80 15.98
CA PHE A 334 0.49 -11.20 16.19
C PHE A 334 1.99 -11.38 16.43
N VAL A 335 2.83 -10.79 15.57
CA VAL A 335 4.29 -10.88 15.69
C VAL A 335 4.76 -10.24 16.99
N HIS A 336 4.21 -9.09 17.38
CA HIS A 336 4.58 -8.41 18.62
C HIS A 336 4.09 -9.14 19.88
N ALA A 337 2.90 -9.75 19.84
CA ALA A 337 2.34 -10.50 20.97
C ALA A 337 3.10 -11.80 21.25
N LEU A 338 3.61 -12.48 20.21
CA LEU A 338 4.34 -13.75 20.35
C LEU A 338 5.86 -13.62 20.21
N ARG A 339 6.40 -12.40 20.08
CA ARG A 339 7.84 -12.17 19.91
C ARG A 339 8.62 -12.79 21.08
N GLY A 340 9.71 -13.49 20.76
CA GLY A 340 10.55 -14.15 21.76
C GLY A 340 9.98 -15.46 22.31
N THR A 341 8.82 -15.91 21.81
CA THR A 341 8.23 -17.20 22.19
C THR A 341 8.41 -18.24 21.08
N LYS A 342 8.51 -19.52 21.45
CA LYS A 342 8.51 -20.63 20.47
C LYS A 342 7.25 -20.68 19.61
N HIS A 343 6.13 -20.12 20.09
CA HIS A 343 4.83 -20.16 19.43
C HIS A 343 4.76 -19.29 18.17
N LEU A 344 5.65 -18.31 18.01
CA LEU A 344 5.66 -17.47 16.81
C LEU A 344 5.96 -18.31 15.55
N THR A 345 6.88 -19.26 15.65
CA THR A 345 7.39 -20.04 14.50
C THR A 345 6.88 -21.48 14.46
N SER A 346 6.28 -21.99 15.54
CA SER A 346 5.74 -23.35 15.61
C SER A 346 4.21 -23.39 15.53
N ASN A 347 3.66 -24.40 14.86
CA ASN A 347 2.22 -24.60 14.67
C ASN A 347 1.52 -25.09 15.95
N THR A 348 1.57 -24.32 17.04
CA THR A 348 0.90 -24.67 18.31
C THR A 348 -0.56 -24.19 18.34
N LYS A 349 -1.35 -24.68 19.30
CA LYS A 349 -2.70 -24.15 19.56
C LYS A 349 -2.66 -22.65 19.89
N THR A 350 -1.66 -22.22 20.67
CA THR A 350 -1.44 -20.80 21.00
C THR A 350 -1.17 -19.97 19.75
N HIS A 351 -0.33 -20.45 18.82
CA HIS A 351 -0.07 -19.77 17.55
C HIS A 351 -1.37 -19.50 16.79
N TRP A 352 -2.18 -20.54 16.59
CA TRP A 352 -3.43 -20.44 15.84
C TRP A 352 -4.48 -19.59 16.56
N ALA A 353 -4.62 -19.75 17.87
CA ALA A 353 -5.55 -18.96 18.67
C ALA A 353 -5.19 -17.47 18.63
N THR A 354 -3.92 -17.11 18.79
CA THR A 354 -3.48 -15.71 18.70
C THR A 354 -3.61 -15.17 17.29
N TRP A 355 -3.23 -15.94 16.25
CA TRP A 355 -3.35 -15.49 14.86
C TRP A 355 -4.80 -15.21 14.44
N LEU A 356 -5.69 -16.17 14.69
CA LEU A 356 -7.12 -16.03 14.40
C LEU A 356 -7.76 -14.96 15.29
N GLY A 357 -7.32 -14.83 16.55
CA GLY A 357 -7.76 -13.77 17.45
C GLY A 357 -7.39 -12.37 16.94
N CYS A 358 -6.16 -12.17 16.46
CA CYS A 358 -5.72 -10.88 15.91
C CYS A 358 -6.49 -10.52 14.63
N THR A 359 -6.62 -11.45 13.69
CA THR A 359 -7.37 -11.22 12.44
C THR A 359 -8.85 -10.97 12.69
N PHE A 360 -9.47 -11.72 13.61
CA PHE A 360 -10.86 -11.52 14.03
C PHE A 360 -11.05 -10.15 14.70
N GLY A 361 -10.18 -9.80 15.66
CA GLY A 361 -10.25 -8.52 16.36
C GLY A 361 -10.16 -7.31 15.43
N VAL A 362 -9.18 -7.31 14.51
CA VAL A 362 -9.06 -6.26 13.47
C VAL A 362 -10.32 -6.22 12.60
N SER A 363 -10.83 -7.37 12.16
CA SER A 363 -12.01 -7.44 11.30
C SER A 363 -13.27 -6.89 11.99
N VAL A 364 -13.47 -7.20 13.27
CA VAL A 364 -14.60 -6.70 14.07
C VAL A 364 -14.53 -5.19 14.25
N ILE A 365 -13.35 -4.65 14.59
CA ILE A 365 -13.17 -3.20 14.75
C ILE A 365 -13.40 -2.49 13.40
N ALA A 366 -12.83 -3.03 12.31
CA ALA A 366 -13.05 -2.49 10.97
C ALA A 366 -14.53 -2.53 10.55
N TYR A 367 -15.24 -3.61 10.87
CA TYR A 367 -16.68 -3.74 10.64
C TYR A 367 -17.49 -2.67 11.40
N ILE A 368 -17.16 -2.42 12.67
CA ILE A 368 -17.81 -1.39 13.48
C ILE A 368 -17.60 0.00 12.86
N ILE A 369 -16.36 0.32 12.47
CA ILE A 369 -16.03 1.61 11.83
C ILE A 369 -16.78 1.78 10.51
N ALA A 370 -16.78 0.74 9.65
CA ALA A 370 -17.46 0.76 8.36
C ALA A 370 -18.98 0.91 8.51
N SER A 371 -19.56 0.34 9.57
CA SER A 371 -20.99 0.45 9.88
C SER A 371 -21.35 1.80 10.51
N ALA A 372 -20.45 2.39 11.29
CA ALA A 372 -20.67 3.68 11.94
C ALA A 372 -20.57 4.86 10.97
N VAL A 373 -19.69 4.78 9.97
CA VAL A 373 -19.53 5.81 8.93
C VAL A 373 -19.70 5.18 7.53
N PRO A 374 -20.94 4.86 7.12
CA PRO A 374 -21.22 4.17 5.86
C PRO A 374 -21.16 5.11 4.63
N VAL A 375 -20.31 6.14 4.68
CA VAL A 375 -20.10 7.12 3.61
C VAL A 375 -18.65 7.09 3.18
N PHE A 376 -18.40 6.58 1.97
CA PHE A 376 -17.05 6.30 1.48
C PHE A 376 -16.13 7.53 1.51
N GLY A 377 -16.56 8.65 0.93
CA GLY A 377 -15.77 9.89 0.88
C GLY A 377 -15.42 10.46 2.25
N SER A 378 -16.37 10.46 3.19
CA SER A 378 -16.14 10.95 4.56
C SER A 378 -15.17 10.06 5.32
N LEU A 379 -15.28 8.73 5.18
CA LEU A 379 -14.40 7.78 5.85
C LEU A 379 -12.96 7.92 5.37
N ILE A 380 -12.71 7.91 4.05
CA ILE A 380 -11.35 8.04 3.52
C ILE A 380 -10.73 9.40 3.85
N SER A 381 -11.52 10.48 3.84
CA SER A 381 -11.06 11.82 4.22
C SER A 381 -10.64 11.86 5.69
N LEU A 382 -11.45 11.27 6.58
CA LEU A 382 -11.14 11.17 8.00
C LEU A 382 -9.83 10.40 8.24
N VAL A 383 -9.67 9.25 7.57
CA VAL A 383 -8.47 8.42 7.70
C VAL A 383 -7.24 9.13 7.15
N GLY A 384 -7.36 9.80 6.00
CA GLY A 384 -6.30 10.62 5.42
C GLY A 384 -5.86 11.76 6.31
N ALA A 385 -6.81 12.44 6.95
CA ALA A 385 -6.55 13.56 7.87
C ALA A 385 -5.84 13.10 9.15
N LEU A 386 -6.33 12.03 9.78
CA LEU A 386 -5.81 11.55 11.06
C LEU A 386 -4.46 10.83 10.94
N PHE A 387 -4.32 9.99 9.92
CA PHE A 387 -3.19 9.05 9.83
C PHE A 387 -2.42 9.17 8.53
N GLY A 388 -3.05 9.61 7.43
CA GLY A 388 -2.42 9.60 6.11
C GLY A 388 -1.13 10.41 6.06
N THR A 389 -1.15 11.63 6.61
CA THR A 389 0.08 12.44 6.75
C THR A 389 1.06 11.72 7.66
N LEU A 390 0.68 11.45 8.93
CA LEU A 390 1.54 10.88 9.97
C LEU A 390 2.25 9.59 9.54
N MET A 391 1.62 8.79 8.68
CA MET A 391 2.13 7.51 8.21
C MET A 391 2.91 7.60 6.89
N SER A 392 2.77 8.68 6.14
CA SER A 392 3.31 8.77 4.77
C SER A 392 4.26 9.95 4.54
N PHE A 393 4.24 11.00 5.36
CA PHE A 393 5.02 12.23 5.18
C PHE A 393 6.02 12.45 6.33
N GLN A 394 5.54 12.70 7.55
CA GLN A 394 6.37 13.17 8.67
C GLN A 394 7.52 12.20 9.03
N PRO A 395 7.29 10.87 9.15
CA PRO A 395 8.36 9.95 9.57
C PRO A 395 9.48 9.85 8.53
N MET A 396 9.16 10.04 7.25
CA MET A 396 10.14 10.01 6.17
C MET A 396 11.06 11.23 6.21
N GLY A 397 10.51 12.39 6.55
CA GLY A 397 11.31 13.57 6.92
C GLY A 397 12.27 13.29 8.07
N CYS A 398 11.78 12.67 9.15
CA CYS A 398 12.60 12.32 10.30
C CYS A 398 13.69 11.30 9.95
N MET A 399 13.39 10.29 9.13
CA MET A 399 14.37 9.28 8.70
C MET A 399 15.49 9.90 7.87
N TRP A 400 15.15 10.80 6.95
CA TRP A 400 16.17 11.50 6.16
C TRP A 400 17.08 12.36 7.04
N LEU A 401 16.50 13.08 8.02
CA LEU A 401 17.27 13.86 8.98
C LEU A 401 18.19 12.96 9.81
N TYR A 402 17.69 11.83 10.32
CA TYR A 402 18.49 10.89 11.10
C TYR A 402 19.76 10.43 10.37
N ASP A 403 19.65 10.08 9.08
CA ASP A 403 20.79 9.59 8.29
C ASP A 403 21.75 10.69 7.81
N ASN A 404 21.29 11.94 7.71
CA ASN A 404 22.03 13.01 7.02
C ASN A 404 22.39 14.21 7.90
N TRP A 405 21.86 14.32 9.12
CA TRP A 405 22.09 15.47 9.99
C TRP A 405 23.54 15.60 10.49
N SER A 406 24.25 14.48 10.64
CA SER A 406 25.63 14.43 11.14
C SER A 406 26.72 14.36 10.06
N LYS A 407 26.37 14.26 8.77
CA LYS A 407 27.35 14.25 7.69
C LYS A 407 28.00 15.63 7.56
N ASP A 408 29.32 15.65 7.40
CA ASP A 408 30.13 16.86 7.43
C ASP A 408 29.58 17.92 6.46
N LYS A 409 29.49 19.18 6.89
CA LYS A 409 28.90 20.28 6.08
C LYS A 409 29.62 20.46 4.73
N ALA A 410 30.85 19.97 4.60
CA ALA A 410 31.67 19.99 3.40
C ALA A 410 31.26 18.96 2.32
N GLU A 411 30.51 17.90 2.67
CA GLU A 411 30.07 16.86 1.72
C GLU A 411 28.67 17.11 1.14
N ARG A 412 28.08 18.28 1.40
CA ARG A 412 26.75 18.67 0.89
C ARG A 412 26.82 18.98 -0.61
N ASN A 413 26.79 17.93 -1.42
CA ASN A 413 26.69 18.03 -2.88
C ASN A 413 25.29 18.42 -3.34
N LEU A 414 25.13 18.76 -4.63
CA LEU A 414 23.83 19.10 -5.25
C LEU A 414 22.76 18.01 -5.02
N SER A 415 23.16 16.75 -4.95
CA SER A 415 22.28 15.62 -4.62
C SER A 415 21.74 15.68 -3.18
N TRP A 416 22.45 16.30 -2.24
CA TRP A 416 22.00 16.51 -0.86
C TRP A 416 20.90 17.58 -0.81
N THR A 417 21.07 18.65 -1.60
CA THR A 417 20.08 19.75 -1.71
C THR A 417 18.83 19.35 -2.49
N LEU A 418 18.96 18.53 -3.55
CA LEU A 418 17.84 18.03 -4.34
C LEU A 418 17.04 16.92 -3.63
N MET A 419 17.55 16.39 -2.53
CA MET A 419 16.85 15.44 -1.66
C MET A 419 16.06 16.12 -0.53
N PHE A 420 16.15 17.45 -0.42
CA PHE A 420 15.31 18.30 0.43
C PHE A 420 14.16 18.85 -0.41
#